data_AF-A0A356F1K1-F1
#
_entry.id   AF-A0A356F1K1-F1
#
_cell.length_a   1.000
_cell.length_b   1.000
_cell.length_c   1.000
_cell.angle_alpha   90.00
_cell.angle_beta   90.00
_cell.angle_gamma   90.00
#
_symmetry.space_group_name_H-M   'P 1'
#
loop_
_entity.id
_entity.type
_entity.pdbx_description
1 polymer ?
#
loop_
_entity_poly.entity_id
_entity_poly.type
_entity_poly.pdbx_seq_one_letter_code
_entity_poly.pdbx_strand_id
1 'polypeptide(L)'
;MAFCEFSSEVVSKNSVSLDNLFITDFLPNAEGDYVKVYLYGLYLCNSSKDNTLEMFEKNLNLKREDIISIFYYWQEKGLVQVINIEPVVIKYLPTKNALQKLKKYNVDKYTAFNISAQELIGSKMLTPREFEEFYYLIESLGLEKEAVLKIIDYSVKQKGKNVSVNYITTIAKNWAYDGVKTSADVDERILTQERLTGDITLVLKAMGLRRQATADEFGLFLQWTKEMDIGTDLVVAIAKKSKAKTFERLGMFVFNCYSLKLESTKEIYDYFDSRDKMFVLAKTVVKNLGQYYPDLTSVVDTYIVNWLQLGFEEEAIIKLSNFAFKSSIRSLESFNAHMQNMFKLGLLTSSSIDNYMEDIVKNDEEIANILQKLGIVRMVNSQDRMFYKTWMYDWKISRELLDFAEELSTKKYMPMQYLNKLLSEYHIKNISTVDDAKKLSLDSSNVVVNDKKSAQKRDYEKQELDSLFDSITEIEI
;
A
#
# COMPACT_ATOMS: atom_id res chain seq x y z
N MET A 1 -0.37 -23.55 39.46
CA MET A 1 -0.60 -23.69 38.00
C MET A 1 -0.13 -22.42 37.34
N ALA A 2 0.57 -22.49 36.20
CA ALA A 2 0.90 -21.28 35.43
C ALA A 2 -0.38 -20.72 34.78
N PHE A 3 -0.44 -19.39 34.58
CA PHE A 3 -1.60 -18.74 33.98
C PHE A 3 -1.76 -19.05 32.47
N CYS A 4 -0.65 -19.30 31.78
CA CYS A 4 -0.59 -19.84 30.42
C CYS A 4 0.60 -20.80 30.33
N GLU A 5 0.49 -21.88 29.56
CA GLU A 5 1.51 -22.92 29.49
C GLU A 5 1.55 -23.57 28.09
N PHE A 6 2.74 -23.74 27.51
CA PHE A 6 2.92 -24.52 26.29
C PHE A 6 2.90 -26.03 26.59
N SER A 7 2.34 -26.83 25.67
CA SER A 7 2.44 -28.29 25.74
C SER A 7 3.91 -28.75 25.61
N SER A 8 4.22 -29.90 26.19
CA SER A 8 5.56 -30.53 26.13
C SER A 8 6.08 -30.69 24.70
N GLU A 9 5.19 -30.92 23.73
CA GLU A 9 5.50 -31.07 22.31
C GLU A 9 5.87 -29.76 21.62
N VAL A 10 5.44 -28.61 22.12
CA VAL A 10 5.83 -27.29 21.57
C VAL A 10 7.20 -26.86 22.10
N VAL A 11 7.51 -27.18 23.37
CA VAL A 11 8.83 -26.87 23.97
C VAL A 11 9.98 -27.57 23.23
N SER A 12 9.75 -28.77 22.68
CA SER A 12 10.77 -29.55 21.95
C SER A 12 11.21 -28.92 20.61
N LYS A 13 10.52 -27.88 20.12
CA LYS A 13 10.87 -27.15 18.88
C LYS A 13 11.56 -25.80 19.11
N ASN A 14 11.78 -25.38 20.36
CA ASN A 14 12.45 -24.12 20.64
C ASN A 14 13.98 -24.24 20.54
N SER A 15 14.60 -23.35 19.75
CA SER A 15 16.05 -23.22 19.66
C SER A 15 16.60 -22.21 20.68
N VAL A 16 17.80 -22.48 21.21
CA VAL A 16 18.55 -21.50 21.99
C VAL A 16 19.40 -20.68 21.04
N SER A 17 19.12 -19.38 20.94
CA SER A 17 19.95 -18.45 20.17
C SER A 17 21.22 -18.09 20.95
N LEU A 18 22.38 -18.22 20.30
CA LEU A 18 23.70 -17.95 20.88
C LEU A 18 24.45 -16.95 19.99
N ASP A 19 25.05 -15.93 20.59
CA ASP A 19 25.86 -14.95 19.84
C ASP A 19 27.09 -15.64 19.24
N ASN A 20 27.36 -15.44 17.94
CA ASN A 20 28.57 -15.94 17.27
C ASN A 20 29.87 -15.52 17.99
N LEU A 21 29.87 -14.35 18.65
CA LEU A 21 30.98 -13.86 19.48
C LEU A 21 31.29 -14.76 20.67
N PHE A 22 30.28 -15.42 21.27
CA PHE A 22 30.50 -16.41 22.32
C PHE A 22 31.26 -17.62 21.75
N ILE A 23 30.87 -18.08 20.56
CA ILE A 23 31.48 -19.24 19.88
C ILE A 23 32.93 -18.95 19.47
N THR A 24 33.25 -17.72 19.06
CA THR A 24 34.60 -17.36 18.60
C THR A 24 35.56 -16.98 19.72
N ASP A 25 35.14 -16.18 20.69
CA ASP A 25 36.07 -15.57 21.66
C ASP A 25 36.09 -16.27 23.04
N PHE A 26 34.98 -16.91 23.42
CA PHE A 26 34.77 -17.43 24.79
C PHE A 26 34.74 -18.95 24.85
N LEU A 27 34.03 -19.61 23.93
CA LEU A 27 33.89 -21.06 23.86
C LEU A 27 35.24 -21.80 23.71
N PRO A 28 36.20 -21.39 22.84
CA PRO A 28 37.43 -22.15 22.64
C PRO A 28 38.35 -22.17 23.87
N ASN A 29 38.17 -21.22 24.78
CA ASN A 29 38.99 -21.03 25.98
C ASN A 29 38.27 -21.45 27.27
N ALA A 30 37.05 -22.01 27.18
CA ALA A 30 36.24 -22.43 28.32
C ALA A 30 36.22 -23.95 28.44
N GLU A 31 36.30 -24.44 29.68
CA GLU A 31 36.20 -25.87 29.96
C GLU A 31 34.77 -26.40 29.68
N GLY A 32 34.67 -27.70 29.38
CA GLY A 32 33.41 -28.30 28.93
C GLY A 32 32.22 -28.07 29.86
N ASP A 33 32.43 -28.14 31.19
CA ASP A 33 31.36 -27.94 32.16
C ASP A 33 30.96 -26.45 32.30
N TYR A 34 31.90 -25.53 32.07
CA TYR A 34 31.62 -24.09 32.05
C TYR A 34 30.70 -23.73 30.87
N VAL A 35 30.95 -24.33 29.70
CA VAL A 35 30.08 -24.20 28.52
C VAL A 35 28.71 -24.84 28.76
N LYS A 36 28.65 -26.04 29.36
CA LYS A 36 27.38 -26.70 29.72
C LYS A 36 26.50 -25.83 30.62
N VAL A 37 27.06 -25.30 31.73
CA VAL A 37 26.31 -24.46 32.68
C VAL A 37 25.82 -23.16 32.03
N TYR A 38 26.64 -22.52 31.19
CA TYR A 38 26.25 -21.30 30.45
C TYR A 38 25.10 -21.57 29.47
N LEU A 39 25.21 -22.60 28.62
CA LEU A 39 24.17 -22.93 27.64
C LEU A 39 22.89 -23.42 28.32
N TYR A 40 23.00 -24.17 29.41
CA TYR A 40 21.85 -24.65 30.17
C TYR A 40 21.10 -23.51 30.89
N GLY A 41 21.83 -22.55 31.44
CA GLY A 41 21.21 -21.34 32.00
C GLY A 41 20.58 -20.45 30.93
N LEU A 42 21.21 -20.30 29.76
CA LEU A 42 20.63 -19.57 28.62
C LEU A 42 19.36 -20.26 28.08
N TYR A 43 19.31 -21.59 28.08
CA TYR A 43 18.09 -22.36 27.81
C TYR A 43 16.98 -22.05 28.82
N LEU A 44 17.31 -22.06 30.13
CA LEU A 44 16.34 -21.75 31.19
C LEU A 44 15.93 -20.27 31.26
N CYS A 45 16.70 -19.34 30.69
CA CYS A 45 16.22 -17.97 30.46
C CYS A 45 15.06 -17.91 29.44
N ASN A 46 14.99 -18.88 28.52
CA ASN A 46 13.92 -18.99 27.51
C ASN A 46 12.78 -19.95 27.93
N SER A 47 12.92 -20.67 29.05
CA SER A 47 11.94 -21.63 29.58
C SER A 47 11.52 -21.25 31.00
N SER A 48 10.28 -20.80 31.17
CA SER A 48 9.76 -20.31 32.46
C SER A 48 9.40 -21.40 33.49
N LYS A 49 9.70 -22.68 33.21
CA LYS A 49 9.47 -23.81 34.13
C LYS A 49 10.74 -24.20 34.86
N ASP A 50 10.64 -24.41 36.17
CA ASP A 50 11.63 -25.09 37.02
C ASP A 50 13.07 -24.58 36.90
N ASN A 51 13.24 -23.27 36.71
CA ASN A 51 14.54 -22.59 36.71
C ASN A 51 15.05 -22.39 38.16
N THR A 52 15.46 -23.49 38.80
CA THR A 52 16.05 -23.51 40.15
C THR A 52 17.41 -24.19 40.15
N LEU A 53 18.22 -23.90 41.17
CA LEU A 53 19.60 -24.39 41.24
C LEU A 53 19.67 -25.92 41.41
N GLU A 54 18.70 -26.50 42.11
CA GLU A 54 18.55 -27.95 42.30
C GLU A 54 18.32 -28.67 40.96
N MET A 55 17.73 -27.97 39.97
CA MET A 55 17.52 -28.49 38.61
C MET A 55 18.81 -28.44 37.77
N PHE A 56 19.70 -27.47 38.01
CA PHE A 56 21.06 -27.48 37.44
C PHE A 56 21.87 -28.66 38.00
N GLU A 57 21.87 -28.84 39.34
CA GLU A 57 22.58 -29.94 39.99
C GLU A 57 22.15 -31.30 39.43
N LYS A 58 20.83 -31.52 39.36
CA LYS A 58 20.23 -32.78 38.90
C LYS A 58 20.52 -33.09 37.42
N ASN A 59 20.44 -32.10 36.52
CA ASN A 59 20.54 -32.36 35.08
C ASN A 59 21.95 -32.25 34.52
N LEU A 60 22.82 -31.45 35.15
CA LEU A 60 24.23 -31.34 34.75
C LEU A 60 25.14 -32.30 35.54
N ASN A 61 24.63 -32.90 36.62
CA ASN A 61 25.38 -33.79 37.53
C ASN A 61 26.62 -33.09 38.10
N LEU A 62 26.43 -31.84 38.54
CA LEU A 62 27.43 -30.96 39.18
C LEU A 62 26.91 -30.55 40.57
N LYS A 63 27.81 -30.16 41.48
CA LYS A 63 27.41 -29.67 42.80
C LYS A 63 27.04 -28.19 42.75
N ARG A 64 26.19 -27.76 43.70
CA ARG A 64 25.83 -26.36 43.95
C ARG A 64 27.02 -25.40 43.92
N GLU A 65 28.10 -25.73 44.62
CA GLU A 65 29.29 -24.88 44.75
C GLU A 65 30.00 -24.71 43.39
N ASP A 66 30.15 -25.81 42.65
CA ASP A 66 30.80 -25.83 41.33
C ASP A 66 30.00 -24.94 40.34
N ILE A 67 28.68 -25.10 40.28
CA ILE A 67 27.78 -24.30 39.42
C ILE A 67 27.88 -22.80 39.76
N ILE A 68 27.89 -22.44 41.04
CA ILE A 68 28.04 -21.05 41.49
C ILE A 68 29.43 -20.50 41.09
N SER A 69 30.50 -21.28 41.25
CA SER A 69 31.86 -20.87 40.84
C SER A 69 31.97 -20.60 39.34
N ILE A 70 31.29 -21.41 38.52
CA ILE A 70 31.23 -21.25 37.06
C ILE A 70 30.49 -19.96 36.68
N PHE A 71 29.42 -19.59 37.40
CA PHE A 71 28.77 -18.31 37.19
C PHE A 71 29.63 -17.10 37.61
N TYR A 72 30.48 -17.24 38.63
CA TYR A 72 31.46 -16.20 38.96
C TYR A 72 32.52 -16.04 37.84
N TYR A 73 33.04 -17.12 37.28
CA TYR A 73 33.91 -17.05 36.10
C TYR A 73 33.25 -16.31 34.93
N TRP A 74 32.01 -16.65 34.59
CA TRP A 74 31.29 -15.96 33.51
C TRP A 74 30.97 -14.49 33.83
N GLN A 75 30.87 -14.14 35.11
CA GLN A 75 30.76 -12.75 35.56
C GLN A 75 32.06 -11.97 35.36
N GLU A 76 33.22 -12.57 35.66
CA GLU A 76 34.54 -11.96 35.37
C GLU A 76 34.75 -11.73 33.88
N LYS A 77 34.29 -12.68 33.04
CA LYS A 77 34.25 -12.52 31.58
C LYS A 77 33.19 -11.52 31.09
N GLY A 78 32.36 -10.97 31.98
CA GLY A 78 31.36 -9.95 31.66
C GLY A 78 30.13 -10.43 30.89
N LEU A 79 29.90 -11.75 30.83
CA LEU A 79 28.79 -12.38 30.11
C LEU A 79 27.56 -12.61 30.99
N VAL A 80 27.74 -12.68 32.31
CA VAL A 80 26.64 -12.72 33.29
C VAL A 80 26.89 -11.75 34.45
N GLN A 81 25.90 -11.63 35.33
CA GLN A 81 25.99 -10.95 36.62
C GLN A 81 25.25 -11.78 37.68
N VAL A 82 25.93 -12.07 38.78
CA VAL A 82 25.34 -12.64 39.99
C VAL A 82 24.68 -11.49 40.77
N ILE A 83 23.34 -11.50 40.87
CA ILE A 83 22.57 -10.45 41.55
C ILE A 83 22.39 -10.78 43.03
N ASN A 84 22.15 -12.04 43.35
CA ASN A 84 21.98 -12.54 44.71
C ASN A 84 22.46 -14.00 44.80
N ILE A 85 22.77 -14.46 46.01
CA ILE A 85 23.25 -15.81 46.32
C ILE A 85 22.16 -16.61 47.06
N GLU A 86 21.27 -15.97 47.82
CA GLU A 86 20.12 -16.63 48.45
C GLU A 86 18.83 -15.78 48.31
N PRO A 87 17.90 -16.15 47.42
CA PRO A 87 18.04 -17.14 46.36
C PRO A 87 19.12 -16.75 45.34
N VAL A 88 19.76 -17.73 44.69
CA VAL A 88 20.71 -17.46 43.60
C VAL A 88 19.96 -16.84 42.42
N VAL A 89 20.37 -15.66 42.00
CA VAL A 89 19.79 -14.96 40.83
C VAL A 89 20.90 -14.55 39.89
N ILE A 90 20.90 -15.10 38.67
CA ILE A 90 21.86 -14.82 37.60
C ILE A 90 21.18 -14.04 36.48
N LYS A 91 21.85 -13.02 35.94
CA LYS A 91 21.40 -12.24 34.78
C LYS A 91 22.43 -12.31 33.65
N TYR A 92 22.00 -12.72 32.46
CA TYR A 92 22.84 -12.73 31.26
C TYR A 92 22.98 -11.32 30.67
N LEU A 93 24.15 -11.04 30.07
CA LEU A 93 24.53 -9.75 29.50
C LEU A 93 24.90 -9.91 28.01
N PRO A 94 24.70 -8.87 27.15
CA PRO A 94 25.07 -8.95 25.73
C PRO A 94 26.58 -9.13 25.52
N THR A 95 26.97 -10.10 24.69
CA THR A 95 28.38 -10.51 24.46
C THR A 95 29.28 -9.36 23.98
N LYS A 96 28.72 -8.39 23.24
CA LYS A 96 29.44 -7.18 22.80
C LYS A 96 30.03 -6.35 23.95
N ASN A 97 29.33 -6.32 25.10
CA ASN A 97 29.76 -5.56 26.28
C ASN A 97 30.95 -6.23 26.99
N ALA A 98 31.14 -7.54 26.83
CA ALA A 98 32.28 -8.25 27.36
C ALA A 98 33.58 -7.90 26.60
N LEU A 99 33.52 -7.83 25.26
CA LEU A 99 34.68 -7.51 24.43
C LEU A 99 35.19 -6.07 24.66
N GLN A 100 34.30 -5.09 24.80
CA GLN A 100 34.72 -3.72 25.17
C GLN A 100 35.44 -3.66 26.52
N LYS A 101 35.03 -4.47 27.52
CA LYS A 101 35.70 -4.55 28.83
C LYS A 101 37.06 -5.27 28.80
N LEU A 102 37.27 -6.18 27.85
CA LEU A 102 38.50 -6.97 27.73
C LEU A 102 39.62 -6.22 26.99
N LYS A 103 39.28 -5.26 26.13
CA LYS A 103 40.26 -4.43 25.40
C LYS A 103 40.90 -3.39 26.31
N LYS A 104 42.08 -3.69 26.86
CA LYS A 104 42.89 -2.75 27.63
C LYS A 104 43.52 -1.70 26.70
N TYR A 105 43.19 -0.43 26.91
CA TYR A 105 43.82 0.69 26.20
C TYR A 105 45.05 1.21 26.96
N ASN A 106 46.12 1.53 26.24
CA ASN A 106 47.28 2.21 26.80
C ASN A 106 46.93 3.70 26.99
N VAL A 107 46.73 4.14 28.23
CA VAL A 107 46.31 5.51 28.56
C VAL A 107 47.37 6.56 28.19
N ASP A 108 48.66 6.22 28.29
CA ASP A 108 49.78 7.13 28.04
C ASP A 108 49.78 7.63 26.58
N LYS A 109 49.42 6.75 25.64
CA LYS A 109 49.23 7.01 24.19
C LYS A 109 48.16 8.09 23.90
N TYR A 110 47.27 8.36 24.85
CA TYR A 110 46.13 9.28 24.70
C TYR A 110 46.17 10.50 25.62
N THR A 111 47.18 10.65 26.47
CA THR A 111 47.38 11.80 27.39
C THR A 111 47.01 13.16 26.78
N ALA A 112 47.64 13.56 25.68
CA ALA A 112 47.36 14.83 25.01
C ALA A 112 45.90 14.93 24.49
N PHE A 113 45.35 13.85 23.92
CA PHE A 113 43.96 13.80 23.46
C PHE A 113 42.98 13.93 24.63
N ASN A 114 43.26 13.28 25.76
CA ASN A 114 42.41 13.30 26.94
C ASN A 114 42.32 14.70 27.55
N ILE A 115 43.44 15.44 27.57
CA ILE A 115 43.48 16.84 28.00
C ILE A 115 42.56 17.67 27.10
N SER A 116 42.75 17.64 25.78
CA SER A 116 41.93 18.43 24.85
C SER A 116 40.45 18.04 24.89
N ALA A 117 40.11 16.75 24.99
CA ALA A 117 38.73 16.29 25.13
C ALA A 117 38.09 16.77 26.44
N GLN A 118 38.86 16.79 27.53
CA GLN A 118 38.42 17.28 28.84
C GLN A 118 38.23 18.81 28.86
N GLU A 119 39.11 19.56 28.19
CA GLU A 119 39.03 21.02 28.06
C GLU A 119 37.80 21.45 27.24
N LEU A 120 37.52 20.77 26.12
CA LEU A 120 36.36 21.07 25.27
C LEU A 120 35.02 20.88 25.99
N ILE A 121 34.88 19.80 26.76
CA ILE A 121 33.65 19.53 27.53
C ILE A 121 33.57 20.43 28.76
N GLY A 122 34.67 20.60 29.50
CA GLY A 122 34.92 21.70 30.44
C GLY A 122 34.12 21.74 31.74
N SER A 123 32.84 21.34 31.78
CA SER A 123 32.01 21.38 33.01
C SER A 123 31.94 20.06 33.77
N LYS A 124 32.25 18.93 33.12
CA LYS A 124 32.21 17.58 33.70
C LYS A 124 33.57 16.92 33.59
N MET A 125 34.10 16.41 34.69
CA MET A 125 35.24 15.48 34.68
C MET A 125 34.82 14.16 34.04
N LEU A 126 35.52 13.78 32.97
CA LEU A 126 35.32 12.53 32.26
C LEU A 126 35.88 11.36 33.07
N THR A 127 35.09 10.30 33.22
CA THR A 127 35.55 9.06 33.85
C THR A 127 36.45 8.26 32.89
N PRO A 128 37.32 7.37 33.39
CA PRO A 128 38.12 6.48 32.53
C PRO A 128 37.28 5.71 31.49
N ARG A 129 36.08 5.25 31.87
CA ARG A 129 35.12 4.58 30.98
C ARG A 129 34.59 5.48 29.85
N GLU A 130 34.48 6.78 30.10
CA GLU A 130 34.07 7.73 29.06
C GLU A 130 35.20 8.00 28.07
N PHE A 131 36.46 7.96 28.51
CA PHE A 131 37.61 7.96 27.60
C PHE A 131 37.74 6.65 26.81
N GLU A 132 37.43 5.50 27.41
CA GLU A 132 37.41 4.19 26.72
C GLU A 132 36.45 4.17 25.53
N GLU A 133 35.29 4.84 25.61
CA GLU A 133 34.39 5.01 24.46
C GLU A 133 35.03 5.85 23.33
N PHE A 134 35.81 6.88 23.65
CA PHE A 134 36.54 7.65 22.62
C PHE A 134 37.70 6.84 22.02
N TYR A 135 38.41 6.04 22.82
CA TYR A 135 39.44 5.13 22.30
C TYR A 135 38.83 4.07 21.38
N TYR A 136 37.62 3.60 21.69
CA TYR A 136 36.89 2.68 20.82
C TYR A 136 36.61 3.30 19.45
N LEU A 137 36.18 4.57 19.37
CA LEU A 137 36.03 5.28 18.10
C LEU A 137 37.37 5.28 17.31
N ILE A 138 38.44 5.73 17.96
CA ILE A 138 39.75 5.90 17.31
C ILE A 138 40.32 4.57 16.82
N GLU A 139 40.40 3.55 17.68
CA GLU A 139 41.07 2.30 17.34
C GLU A 139 40.19 1.26 16.65
N SER A 140 38.86 1.36 16.76
CA SER A 140 37.95 0.29 16.30
C SER A 140 37.05 0.73 15.14
N LEU A 141 36.73 2.03 15.04
CA LEU A 141 36.04 2.60 13.88
C LEU A 141 37.00 3.36 12.95
N GLY A 142 38.20 3.70 13.43
CA GLY A 142 39.28 4.29 12.64
C GLY A 142 39.16 5.81 12.46
N LEU A 143 38.57 6.53 13.42
CA LEU A 143 38.55 8.00 13.40
C LEU A 143 39.93 8.54 13.83
N GLU A 144 40.37 9.62 13.21
CA GLU A 144 41.53 10.38 13.67
C GLU A 144 41.27 11.03 15.04
N LYS A 145 42.33 11.22 15.83
CA LYS A 145 42.23 11.90 17.14
C LYS A 145 41.61 13.30 17.00
N GLU A 146 42.02 14.05 15.97
CA GLU A 146 41.51 15.39 15.68
C GLU A 146 40.05 15.39 15.23
N ALA A 147 39.64 14.40 14.42
CA ALA A 147 38.24 14.23 14.01
C ALA A 147 37.33 14.04 15.24
N VAL A 148 37.74 13.20 16.19
CA VAL A 148 36.99 13.01 17.45
C VAL A 148 36.94 14.29 18.28
N LEU A 149 38.02 15.07 18.36
CA LEU A 149 38.01 16.37 19.05
C LEU A 149 37.05 17.37 18.38
N LYS A 150 37.01 17.44 17.05
CA LYS A 150 36.04 18.28 16.33
C LYS A 150 34.59 17.85 16.53
N ILE A 151 34.32 16.53 16.58
CA ILE A 151 32.98 16.00 16.90
C ILE A 151 32.58 16.35 18.35
N ILE A 152 33.52 16.33 19.30
CA ILE A 152 33.29 16.80 20.68
C ILE A 152 32.95 18.29 20.68
N ASP A 153 33.76 19.15 20.06
CA ASP A 153 33.53 20.61 19.98
C ASP A 153 32.18 20.95 19.32
N TYR A 154 31.86 20.32 18.19
CA TYR A 154 30.56 20.43 17.54
C TYR A 154 29.40 20.03 18.48
N SER A 155 29.54 18.90 19.19
CA SER A 155 28.51 18.43 20.13
C SER A 155 28.33 19.38 21.32
N VAL A 156 29.41 19.98 21.82
CA VAL A 156 29.38 21.01 22.89
C VAL A 156 28.74 22.30 22.38
N LYS A 157 29.02 22.73 21.15
CA LYS A 157 28.34 23.90 20.53
C LYS A 157 26.83 23.70 20.41
N GLN A 158 26.38 22.49 20.08
CA GLN A 158 24.95 22.16 19.89
C GLN A 158 24.19 21.90 21.20
N LYS A 159 24.83 21.37 22.25
CA LYS A 159 24.16 20.98 23.52
C LYS A 159 24.64 21.75 24.77
N GLY A 160 25.62 22.63 24.62
CA GLY A 160 26.32 23.26 25.74
C GLY A 160 27.27 22.30 26.45
N LYS A 161 27.98 22.82 27.47
CA LYS A 161 29.06 22.09 28.17
C LYS A 161 28.60 20.82 28.91
N ASN A 162 27.32 20.72 29.26
CA ASN A 162 26.75 19.55 29.95
C ASN A 162 26.35 18.40 29.00
N VAL A 163 26.91 18.37 27.78
CA VAL A 163 26.67 17.31 26.80
C VAL A 163 27.08 15.93 27.34
N SER A 164 26.28 14.90 27.08
CA SER A 164 26.59 13.54 27.51
C SER A 164 27.54 12.85 26.53
N VAL A 165 28.48 12.06 27.04
CA VAL A 165 29.43 11.29 26.20
C VAL A 165 28.69 10.33 25.28
N ASN A 166 27.56 9.75 25.72
CA ASN A 166 26.70 8.91 24.89
C ASN A 166 26.14 9.66 23.66
N TYR A 167 25.84 10.96 23.77
CA TYR A 167 25.38 11.76 22.64
C TYR A 167 26.51 11.99 21.63
N ILE A 168 27.71 12.35 22.13
CA ILE A 168 28.91 12.53 21.30
C ILE A 168 29.26 11.23 20.57
N THR A 169 29.30 10.09 21.28
CA THR A 169 29.67 8.81 20.69
C THR A 169 28.62 8.28 19.73
N THR A 170 27.34 8.64 19.89
CA THR A 170 26.29 8.35 18.89
C THR A 170 26.53 9.12 17.60
N ILE A 171 26.79 10.43 17.66
CA ILE A 171 27.14 11.24 16.48
C ILE A 171 28.38 10.67 15.79
N ALA A 172 29.44 10.42 16.56
CA ALA A 172 30.70 9.90 16.02
C ALA A 172 30.57 8.51 15.39
N LYS A 173 29.77 7.61 15.99
CA LYS A 173 29.49 6.28 15.42
C LYS A 173 28.78 6.41 14.07
N ASN A 174 27.72 7.22 13.99
CA ASN A 174 26.98 7.44 12.74
C ASN A 174 27.89 8.03 11.65
N TRP A 175 28.60 9.12 11.94
CA TRP A 175 29.50 9.77 10.99
C TRP A 175 30.61 8.83 10.49
N ALA A 176 31.16 7.98 11.37
CA ALA A 176 32.18 7.02 10.98
C ALA A 176 31.65 5.85 10.12
N TYR A 177 30.37 5.48 10.26
CA TYR A 177 29.70 4.57 9.33
C TYR A 177 29.47 5.25 7.96
N ASP A 178 29.18 6.55 7.95
CA ASP A 178 29.10 7.37 6.72
C ASP A 178 30.49 7.70 6.12
N GLY A 179 31.58 7.12 6.63
CA GLY A 179 32.94 7.32 6.13
C GLY A 179 33.67 8.58 6.62
N VAL A 180 33.03 9.44 7.42
CA VAL A 180 33.65 10.64 8.01
C VAL A 180 34.61 10.23 9.13
N LYS A 181 35.91 10.28 8.86
CA LYS A 181 36.96 9.77 9.77
C LYS A 181 38.11 10.74 9.99
N THR A 182 38.37 11.67 9.08
CA THR A 182 39.44 12.65 9.19
C THR A 182 38.98 13.99 9.76
N SER A 183 39.96 14.78 10.19
CA SER A 183 39.77 16.17 10.61
C SER A 183 39.11 17.04 9.52
N ALA A 184 39.35 16.73 8.23
CA ALA A 184 38.79 17.46 7.09
C ALA A 184 37.35 17.02 6.77
N ASP A 185 37.08 15.71 6.79
CA ASP A 185 35.73 15.15 6.55
C ASP A 185 34.71 15.74 7.54
N VAL A 186 35.14 15.95 8.79
CA VAL A 186 34.31 16.53 9.85
C VAL A 186 33.96 18.00 9.54
N ASP A 187 34.92 18.81 9.07
CA ASP A 187 34.64 20.20 8.68
C ASP A 187 33.66 20.25 7.51
N GLU A 188 33.87 19.42 6.47
CA GLU A 188 32.97 19.35 5.32
C GLU A 188 31.55 18.90 5.74
N ARG A 189 31.45 17.93 6.65
CA ARG A 189 30.17 17.46 7.21
C ARG A 189 29.46 18.55 7.99
N ILE A 190 30.16 19.32 8.82
CA ILE A 190 29.61 20.44 9.59
C ILE A 190 29.14 21.56 8.64
N LEU A 191 29.98 21.97 7.68
CA LEU A 191 29.63 23.00 6.69
C LEU A 191 28.41 22.57 5.84
N THR A 192 28.31 21.29 5.50
CA THR A 192 27.16 20.74 4.78
C THR A 192 25.90 20.76 5.65
N GLN A 193 26.02 20.42 6.94
CA GLN A 193 24.90 20.55 7.90
C GLN A 193 24.44 22.00 8.07
N GLU A 194 25.34 22.96 8.24
CA GLU A 194 24.99 24.38 8.36
C GLU A 194 24.28 24.91 7.12
N ARG A 195 24.77 24.59 5.91
CA ARG A 195 24.15 24.98 4.64
C ARG A 195 22.74 24.39 4.48
N LEU A 196 22.59 23.09 4.70
CA LEU A 196 21.32 22.38 4.48
C LEU A 196 20.32 22.55 5.65
N THR A 197 20.72 23.11 6.79
CA THR A 197 19.81 23.39 7.92
C THR A 197 18.69 24.36 7.52
N GLY A 198 18.97 25.35 6.65
CA GLY A 198 17.94 26.22 6.08
C GLY A 198 16.95 25.43 5.21
N ASP A 199 17.48 24.61 4.32
CA ASP A 199 16.71 23.84 3.34
C ASP A 199 15.78 22.80 3.97
N ILE A 200 16.28 21.99 4.91
CA ILE A 200 15.43 21.03 5.63
C ILE A 200 14.38 21.74 6.50
N THR A 201 14.66 22.97 6.97
CA THR A 201 13.66 23.79 7.68
C THR A 201 12.54 24.23 6.74
N LEU A 202 12.80 24.44 5.43
CA LEU A 202 11.74 24.69 4.45
C LEU A 202 10.87 23.44 4.24
N VAL A 203 11.46 22.25 4.22
CA VAL A 203 10.74 20.96 4.13
C VAL A 203 9.87 20.73 5.38
N LEU A 204 10.42 20.90 6.58
CA LEU A 204 9.68 20.82 7.84
C LEU A 204 8.50 21.81 7.87
N LYS A 205 8.73 23.06 7.45
CA LYS A 205 7.69 24.08 7.35
C LYS A 205 6.60 23.71 6.32
N ALA A 206 6.96 23.07 5.21
CA ALA A 206 6.02 22.53 4.23
C ALA A 206 5.17 21.38 4.79
N MET A 207 5.71 20.56 5.67
CA MET A 207 4.96 19.54 6.45
C MET A 207 4.16 20.14 7.62
N GLY A 208 4.22 21.45 7.85
CA GLY A 208 3.55 22.13 8.96
C GLY A 208 4.28 22.06 10.31
N LEU A 209 5.50 21.53 10.34
CA LEU A 209 6.31 21.36 11.55
C LEU A 209 7.11 22.62 11.86
N ARG A 210 7.13 23.02 13.14
CA ARG A 210 7.86 24.21 13.66
C ARG A 210 8.90 23.81 14.71
N ARG A 211 9.80 22.90 14.32
CA ARG A 211 10.94 22.44 15.13
C ARG A 211 12.17 22.28 14.24
N GLN A 212 13.33 22.06 14.86
CA GLN A 212 14.52 21.59 14.14
C GLN A 212 14.36 20.13 13.69
N ALA A 213 15.11 19.74 12.67
CA ALA A 213 15.22 18.37 12.20
C ALA A 213 15.88 17.45 13.24
N THR A 214 15.54 16.17 13.24
CA THR A 214 16.35 15.15 13.92
C THR A 214 17.56 14.77 13.06
N ALA A 215 18.50 14.02 13.63
CA ALA A 215 19.64 13.48 12.87
C ALA A 215 19.19 12.55 11.72
N ASP A 216 18.16 11.74 11.97
CA ASP A 216 17.64 10.76 11.00
C ASP A 216 16.91 11.46 9.84
N GLU A 217 16.12 12.50 10.14
CA GLU A 217 15.47 13.35 9.13
C GLU A 217 16.50 14.09 8.27
N PHE A 218 17.60 14.55 8.89
CA PHE A 218 18.71 15.17 8.17
C PHE A 218 19.42 14.16 7.27
N GLY A 219 19.63 12.92 7.73
CA GLY A 219 20.19 11.83 6.91
C GLY A 219 19.32 11.53 5.69
N LEU A 220 18.01 11.38 5.86
CA LEU A 220 17.06 11.18 4.76
C LEU A 220 17.08 12.36 3.77
N PHE A 221 17.09 13.60 4.26
CA PHE A 221 17.16 14.78 3.39
C PHE A 221 18.48 14.88 2.61
N LEU A 222 19.60 14.49 3.24
CA LEU A 222 20.91 14.44 2.57
C LEU A 222 20.92 13.35 1.49
N GLN A 223 20.34 12.17 1.75
CA GLN A 223 20.17 11.12 0.75
C GLN A 223 19.42 11.66 -0.49
N TRP A 224 18.28 12.31 -0.30
CA TRP A 224 17.48 12.85 -1.41
C TRP A 224 18.20 13.96 -2.19
N THR A 225 18.90 14.86 -1.49
CA THR A 225 19.53 16.05 -2.11
C THR A 225 20.97 15.86 -2.58
N LYS A 226 21.66 14.78 -2.17
CA LYS A 226 23.07 14.51 -2.53
C LYS A 226 23.29 13.20 -3.26
N GLU A 227 22.61 12.12 -2.86
CA GLU A 227 22.74 10.83 -3.54
C GLU A 227 21.79 10.71 -4.73
N MET A 228 20.59 11.28 -4.60
CA MET A 228 19.55 11.26 -5.65
C MET A 228 19.48 12.55 -6.48
N ASP A 229 20.27 13.57 -6.13
CA ASP A 229 20.34 14.90 -6.79
C ASP A 229 18.97 15.62 -6.94
N ILE A 230 18.06 15.42 -5.98
CA ILE A 230 16.73 16.04 -6.00
C ILE A 230 16.80 17.46 -5.42
N GLY A 231 16.36 18.45 -6.20
CA GLY A 231 16.30 19.85 -5.76
C GLY A 231 15.46 20.06 -4.50
N THR A 232 15.93 20.90 -3.58
CA THR A 232 15.22 21.26 -2.33
C THR A 232 13.81 21.77 -2.60
N ASP A 233 13.59 22.51 -3.68
CA ASP A 233 12.28 23.02 -4.11
C ASP A 233 11.30 21.90 -4.52
N LEU A 234 11.80 20.84 -5.17
CA LEU A 234 11.03 19.64 -5.49
C LEU A 234 10.63 18.89 -4.20
N VAL A 235 11.58 18.67 -3.27
CA VAL A 235 11.27 18.04 -1.96
C VAL A 235 10.25 18.86 -1.18
N VAL A 236 10.35 20.20 -1.20
CA VAL A 236 9.38 21.12 -0.60
C VAL A 236 8.00 21.04 -1.29
N ALA A 237 7.94 20.90 -2.62
CA ALA A 237 6.69 20.71 -3.37
C ALA A 237 6.00 19.39 -2.98
N ILE A 238 6.76 18.29 -2.93
CA ILE A 238 6.28 16.96 -2.51
C ILE A 238 5.78 17.02 -1.06
N ALA A 239 6.52 17.65 -0.14
CA ALA A 239 6.11 17.82 1.25
C ALA A 239 4.78 18.57 1.39
N LYS A 240 4.58 19.66 0.63
CA LYS A 240 3.30 20.42 0.62
C LYS A 240 2.12 19.59 0.13
N LYS A 241 2.28 18.84 -0.97
CA LYS A 241 1.17 18.18 -1.67
C LYS A 241 0.84 16.79 -1.12
N SER A 242 1.85 16.02 -0.72
CA SER A 242 1.69 14.67 -0.18
C SER A 242 0.95 14.60 1.16
N LYS A 243 0.94 15.70 1.94
CA LYS A 243 0.37 15.76 3.31
C LYS A 243 0.99 14.69 4.25
N ALA A 244 2.24 14.28 3.98
CA ALA A 244 2.95 13.27 4.76
C ALA A 244 3.19 13.75 6.21
N LYS A 245 2.92 12.89 7.19
CA LYS A 245 3.04 13.21 8.62
C LYS A 245 4.43 12.90 9.21
N THR A 246 5.25 12.11 8.51
CA THR A 246 6.58 11.66 8.95
C THR A 246 7.55 11.70 7.77
N PHE A 247 8.85 11.75 8.05
CA PHE A 247 9.89 11.82 7.00
C PHE A 247 10.02 10.51 6.21
N GLU A 248 9.74 9.36 6.81
CA GLU A 248 9.74 8.07 6.11
C GLU A 248 8.59 8.03 5.08
N ARG A 249 7.39 8.51 5.48
CA ARG A 249 6.26 8.60 4.57
C ARG A 249 6.48 9.66 3.49
N LEU A 250 7.17 10.77 3.80
CA LEU A 250 7.62 11.73 2.80
C LEU A 250 8.62 11.07 1.83
N GLY A 251 9.58 10.29 2.34
CA GLY A 251 10.57 9.56 1.55
C GLY A 251 9.95 8.61 0.55
N MET A 252 8.86 7.92 0.89
CA MET A 252 8.08 7.12 -0.08
C MET A 252 7.58 7.97 -1.26
N PHE A 253 7.07 9.18 -0.98
CA PHE A 253 6.61 10.09 -2.05
C PHE A 253 7.77 10.69 -2.84
N VAL A 254 8.89 11.03 -2.18
CA VAL A 254 10.11 11.51 -2.85
C VAL A 254 10.65 10.45 -3.81
N PHE A 255 10.77 9.21 -3.35
CA PHE A 255 11.19 8.07 -4.17
C PHE A 255 10.23 7.81 -5.34
N ASN A 256 8.91 7.91 -5.11
CA ASN A 256 7.92 7.74 -6.19
C ASN A 256 8.00 8.86 -7.25
N CYS A 257 8.14 10.13 -6.84
CA CYS A 257 8.31 11.22 -7.80
C CYS A 257 9.65 11.10 -8.57
N TYR A 258 10.70 10.64 -7.91
CA TYR A 258 12.00 10.37 -8.52
C TYR A 258 11.94 9.21 -9.53
N SER A 259 11.28 8.09 -9.20
CA SER A 259 11.14 6.94 -10.10
C SER A 259 10.28 7.27 -11.33
N LEU A 260 9.34 8.21 -11.20
CA LEU A 260 8.57 8.79 -12.30
C LEU A 260 9.29 9.91 -13.06
N LYS A 261 10.52 10.29 -12.64
CA LYS A 261 11.32 11.38 -13.23
C LYS A 261 10.60 12.72 -13.33
N LEU A 262 9.94 13.12 -12.25
CA LEU A 262 9.31 14.46 -12.16
C LEU A 262 10.38 15.49 -11.80
N GLU A 263 10.83 16.27 -12.79
CA GLU A 263 11.97 17.19 -12.67
C GLU A 263 11.54 18.63 -12.34
N SER A 264 10.24 18.93 -12.38
CA SER A 264 9.70 20.25 -12.06
C SER A 264 8.64 20.26 -10.94
N THR A 265 8.55 21.37 -10.22
CA THR A 265 7.49 21.61 -9.24
C THR A 265 6.09 21.54 -9.86
N LYS A 266 5.94 21.88 -11.14
CA LYS A 266 4.67 21.77 -11.86
C LYS A 266 4.25 20.31 -12.02
N GLU A 267 5.11 19.45 -12.54
CA GLU A 267 4.83 18.01 -12.73
C GLU A 267 4.48 17.32 -11.41
N ILE A 268 5.18 17.66 -10.32
CA ILE A 268 4.86 17.19 -8.98
C ILE A 268 3.44 17.60 -8.57
N TYR A 269 3.06 18.86 -8.78
CA TYR A 269 1.72 19.34 -8.46
C TYR A 269 0.65 18.66 -9.33
N ASP A 270 0.87 18.56 -10.63
CA ASP A 270 -0.04 17.92 -11.59
C ASP A 270 -0.23 16.42 -11.28
N TYR A 271 0.83 15.72 -10.87
CA TYR A 271 0.79 14.32 -10.39
C TYR A 271 -0.07 14.17 -9.13
N PHE A 272 0.18 15.00 -8.10
CA PHE A 272 -0.60 14.92 -6.85
C PHE A 272 -2.07 15.33 -7.05
N ASP A 273 -2.36 16.30 -7.91
CA ASP A 273 -3.75 16.70 -8.20
C ASP A 273 -4.49 15.65 -9.03
N SER A 274 -3.82 15.01 -10.01
CA SER A 274 -4.38 13.87 -10.75
C SER A 274 -4.68 12.69 -9.81
N ARG A 275 -3.77 12.41 -8.86
CA ARG A 275 -3.98 11.40 -7.82
C ARG A 275 -5.16 11.76 -6.91
N ASP A 276 -5.23 12.99 -6.39
CA ASP A 276 -6.33 13.42 -5.52
C ASP A 276 -7.69 13.38 -6.27
N LYS A 277 -7.74 13.70 -7.58
CA LYS A 277 -8.94 13.49 -8.43
C LYS A 277 -9.35 12.02 -8.49
N MET A 278 -8.42 11.09 -8.76
CA MET A 278 -8.73 9.65 -8.78
C MET A 278 -9.31 9.15 -7.45
N PHE A 279 -8.84 9.65 -6.31
CA PHE A 279 -9.41 9.34 -5.00
C PHE A 279 -10.82 9.94 -4.79
N VAL A 280 -11.09 11.14 -5.31
CA VAL A 280 -12.44 11.74 -5.32
C VAL A 280 -13.40 10.95 -6.21
N LEU A 281 -12.94 10.50 -7.38
CA LEU A 281 -13.70 9.66 -8.29
C LEU A 281 -14.00 8.28 -7.67
N ALA A 282 -12.99 7.61 -7.10
CA ALA A 282 -13.16 6.36 -6.34
C ALA A 282 -14.22 6.50 -5.24
N LYS A 283 -14.13 7.55 -4.42
CA LYS A 283 -15.09 7.85 -3.35
C LYS A 283 -16.51 8.05 -3.89
N THR A 284 -16.64 8.68 -5.06
CA THR A 284 -17.92 8.94 -5.71
C THR A 284 -18.54 7.66 -6.24
N VAL A 285 -17.78 6.84 -6.98
CA VAL A 285 -18.23 5.52 -7.48
C VAL A 285 -18.65 4.60 -6.32
N VAL A 286 -17.81 4.47 -5.29
CA VAL A 286 -18.09 3.67 -4.09
C VAL A 286 -19.39 4.10 -3.41
N LYS A 287 -19.59 5.42 -3.25
CA LYS A 287 -20.82 5.98 -2.69
C LYS A 287 -22.04 5.68 -3.57
N ASN A 288 -21.93 5.84 -4.88
CA ASN A 288 -23.03 5.60 -5.82
C ASN A 288 -23.47 4.13 -5.78
N LEU A 289 -22.53 3.19 -5.71
CA LEU A 289 -22.80 1.75 -5.55
C LEU A 289 -23.35 1.39 -4.15
N GLY A 290 -23.45 2.33 -3.22
CA GLY A 290 -23.93 2.11 -1.85
C GLY A 290 -22.92 1.44 -0.91
N GLN A 291 -21.63 1.50 -1.23
CA GLN A 291 -20.54 0.88 -0.47
C GLN A 291 -19.75 1.91 0.36
N TYR A 292 -18.89 1.40 1.25
CA TYR A 292 -17.94 2.20 2.01
C TYR A 292 -16.63 1.43 2.22
N TYR A 293 -15.50 2.09 1.96
CA TYR A 293 -14.16 1.57 2.22
C TYR A 293 -13.38 2.57 3.09
N PRO A 294 -12.71 2.15 4.18
CA PRO A 294 -11.87 3.03 4.99
C PRO A 294 -10.63 3.54 4.25
N ASP A 295 -10.08 2.75 3.33
CA ASP A 295 -9.01 3.10 2.41
C ASP A 295 -9.46 2.83 0.97
N LEU A 296 -9.24 3.79 0.09
CA LEU A 296 -9.60 3.74 -1.33
C LEU A 296 -8.41 3.41 -2.24
N THR A 297 -7.21 3.19 -1.70
CA THR A 297 -5.98 2.95 -2.48
C THR A 297 -6.16 1.76 -3.44
N SER A 298 -6.57 0.60 -2.92
CA SER A 298 -6.88 -0.58 -3.75
C SER A 298 -7.99 -0.33 -4.78
N VAL A 299 -9.00 0.51 -4.46
CA VAL A 299 -10.07 0.88 -5.42
C VAL A 299 -9.52 1.73 -6.58
N VAL A 300 -8.64 2.68 -6.28
CA VAL A 300 -7.98 3.52 -7.30
C VAL A 300 -7.10 2.65 -8.19
N ASP A 301 -6.21 1.87 -7.60
CA ASP A 301 -5.19 1.09 -8.32
C ASP A 301 -5.79 -0.05 -9.16
N THR A 302 -6.87 -0.67 -8.69
CA THR A 302 -7.50 -1.84 -9.35
C THR A 302 -8.56 -1.46 -10.38
N TYR A 303 -9.26 -0.34 -10.18
CA TYR A 303 -10.43 0.02 -10.99
C TYR A 303 -10.30 1.38 -11.67
N ILE A 304 -10.12 2.46 -10.90
CA ILE A 304 -10.16 3.83 -11.45
C ILE A 304 -9.04 4.05 -12.48
N VAL A 305 -7.80 3.66 -12.15
CA VAL A 305 -6.66 3.80 -13.06
C VAL A 305 -6.92 3.02 -14.37
N ASN A 306 -7.43 1.80 -14.27
CA ASN A 306 -7.71 0.95 -15.42
C ASN A 306 -8.84 1.51 -16.30
N TRP A 307 -9.92 2.04 -15.73
CA TRP A 307 -11.00 2.67 -16.51
C TRP A 307 -10.54 3.95 -17.21
N LEU A 308 -9.75 4.80 -16.55
CA LEU A 308 -9.17 5.99 -17.18
C LEU A 308 -8.17 5.62 -18.29
N GLN A 309 -7.38 4.55 -18.11
CA GLN A 309 -6.48 4.01 -19.16
C GLN A 309 -7.23 3.41 -20.36
N LEU A 310 -8.42 2.85 -20.14
CA LEU A 310 -9.34 2.43 -21.22
C LEU A 310 -10.01 3.62 -21.94
N GLY A 311 -9.74 4.86 -21.52
CA GLY A 311 -10.23 6.08 -22.17
C GLY A 311 -11.60 6.56 -21.70
N PHE A 312 -12.14 6.04 -20.59
CA PHE A 312 -13.37 6.57 -20.01
C PHE A 312 -13.20 7.97 -19.44
N GLU A 313 -14.18 8.84 -19.67
CA GLU A 313 -14.26 10.14 -19.01
C GLU A 313 -14.72 10.01 -17.54
N GLU A 314 -14.27 10.91 -16.67
CA GLU A 314 -14.69 10.94 -15.26
C GLU A 314 -16.23 11.02 -15.11
N GLU A 315 -16.88 11.84 -15.94
CA GLU A 315 -18.34 11.98 -15.96
C GLU A 315 -19.06 10.70 -16.41
N ALA A 316 -18.50 9.97 -17.38
CA ALA A 316 -19.05 8.70 -17.85
C ALA A 316 -19.04 7.65 -16.72
N ILE A 317 -17.91 7.52 -16.00
CA ILE A 317 -17.78 6.63 -14.84
C ILE A 317 -18.78 7.00 -13.73
N ILE A 318 -18.96 8.30 -13.46
CA ILE A 318 -19.94 8.77 -12.47
C ILE A 318 -21.38 8.47 -12.92
N LYS A 319 -21.72 8.68 -14.20
CA LYS A 319 -23.04 8.37 -14.75
C LYS A 319 -23.36 6.88 -14.67
N LEU A 320 -22.44 6.03 -15.14
CA LEU A 320 -22.59 4.57 -15.11
C LEU A 320 -22.72 4.03 -13.68
N SER A 321 -21.93 4.54 -12.72
CA SER A 321 -22.03 4.10 -11.31
C SER A 321 -23.34 4.51 -10.63
N ASN A 322 -23.96 5.64 -11.03
CA ASN A 322 -25.31 6.02 -10.59
C ASN A 322 -26.39 5.11 -11.19
N PHE A 323 -26.25 4.72 -12.46
CA PHE A 323 -27.18 3.80 -13.12
C PHE A 323 -27.08 2.39 -12.54
N ALA A 324 -25.87 1.89 -12.27
CA ALA A 324 -25.60 0.59 -11.68
C ALA A 324 -26.42 0.33 -10.40
N PHE A 325 -26.48 1.31 -9.49
CA PHE A 325 -27.27 1.18 -8.26
C PHE A 325 -28.77 1.03 -8.50
N LYS A 326 -29.32 1.74 -9.49
CA LYS A 326 -30.75 1.65 -9.87
C LYS A 326 -31.08 0.26 -10.42
N SER A 327 -30.15 -0.33 -11.17
CA SER A 327 -30.24 -1.69 -11.72
C SER A 327 -29.61 -2.76 -10.82
N SER A 328 -29.61 -2.52 -9.50
CA SER A 328 -29.23 -3.48 -8.45
C SER A 328 -27.77 -3.95 -8.43
N ILE A 329 -26.89 -3.38 -9.26
CA ILE A 329 -25.44 -3.62 -9.25
C ILE A 329 -24.83 -2.80 -8.11
N ARG A 330 -24.25 -3.48 -7.11
CA ARG A 330 -23.74 -2.84 -5.87
C ARG A 330 -22.31 -3.18 -5.49
N SER A 331 -21.63 -4.08 -6.21
CA SER A 331 -20.21 -4.41 -5.96
C SER A 331 -19.31 -3.72 -7.00
N LEU A 332 -18.04 -3.46 -6.64
CA LEU A 332 -17.06 -2.92 -7.59
C LEU A 332 -16.72 -3.93 -8.70
N GLU A 333 -16.70 -5.21 -8.39
CA GLU A 333 -16.41 -6.29 -9.34
C GLU A 333 -17.51 -6.43 -10.40
N SER A 334 -18.78 -6.48 -9.99
CA SER A 334 -19.90 -6.48 -10.92
C SER A 334 -19.98 -5.17 -11.70
N PHE A 335 -19.71 -4.02 -11.08
CA PHE A 335 -19.64 -2.76 -11.82
C PHE A 335 -18.50 -2.74 -12.85
N ASN A 336 -17.32 -3.28 -12.53
CA ASN A 336 -16.22 -3.43 -13.46
C ASN A 336 -16.57 -4.31 -14.68
N ALA A 337 -17.29 -5.42 -14.49
CA ALA A 337 -17.77 -6.24 -15.60
C ALA A 337 -18.64 -5.43 -16.58
N HIS A 338 -19.51 -4.55 -16.07
CA HIS A 338 -20.30 -3.65 -16.91
C HIS A 338 -19.43 -2.57 -17.58
N MET A 339 -18.44 -2.00 -16.89
CA MET A 339 -17.46 -1.08 -17.51
C MET A 339 -16.72 -1.74 -18.68
N GLN A 340 -16.32 -3.00 -18.57
CA GLN A 340 -15.70 -3.74 -19.70
C GLN A 340 -16.64 -3.88 -20.90
N ASN A 341 -17.95 -4.05 -20.66
CA ASN A 341 -18.91 -4.13 -21.76
C ASN A 341 -19.24 -2.76 -22.37
N MET A 342 -19.30 -1.69 -21.57
CA MET A 342 -19.39 -0.32 -22.09
C MET A 342 -18.18 0.02 -22.98
N PHE A 343 -16.99 -0.47 -22.62
CA PHE A 343 -15.78 -0.33 -23.43
C PHE A 343 -15.91 -1.04 -24.79
N LYS A 344 -16.41 -2.30 -24.81
CA LYS A 344 -16.68 -3.04 -26.07
C LYS A 344 -17.66 -2.30 -26.99
N LEU A 345 -18.60 -1.54 -26.43
CA LEU A 345 -19.57 -0.73 -27.17
C LEU A 345 -19.07 0.69 -27.53
N GLY A 346 -17.86 1.07 -27.11
CA GLY A 346 -17.32 2.42 -27.33
C GLY A 346 -17.98 3.52 -26.49
N LEU A 347 -18.73 3.16 -25.44
CA LEU A 347 -19.51 4.08 -24.61
C LEU A 347 -18.63 4.72 -23.51
N LEU A 348 -17.58 5.43 -23.94
CA LEU A 348 -16.52 5.96 -23.06
C LEU A 348 -16.83 7.35 -22.50
N THR A 349 -17.73 8.11 -23.14
CA THR A 349 -18.03 9.50 -22.81
C THR A 349 -19.44 9.67 -22.25
N SER A 350 -19.64 10.74 -21.47
CA SER A 350 -20.94 11.09 -20.89
C SER A 350 -22.03 11.18 -21.98
N SER A 351 -21.71 11.75 -23.14
CA SER A 351 -22.60 11.92 -24.29
C SER A 351 -22.84 10.65 -25.10
N SER A 352 -21.85 9.76 -25.25
CA SER A 352 -22.02 8.48 -25.93
C SER A 352 -23.06 7.59 -25.23
N ILE A 353 -23.05 7.61 -23.90
CA ILE A 353 -24.03 6.91 -23.06
C ILE A 353 -25.43 7.49 -23.22
N ASP A 354 -25.58 8.83 -23.25
CA ASP A 354 -26.90 9.46 -23.43
C ASP A 354 -27.50 9.12 -24.79
N ASN A 355 -26.72 9.24 -25.87
CA ASN A 355 -27.18 8.88 -27.22
C ASN A 355 -27.64 7.41 -27.30
N TYR A 356 -26.89 6.49 -26.69
CA TYR A 356 -27.24 5.07 -26.64
C TYR A 356 -28.54 4.82 -25.83
N MET A 357 -28.74 5.56 -24.74
CA MET A 357 -29.98 5.52 -23.97
C MET A 357 -31.19 6.07 -24.76
N GLU A 358 -31.02 7.17 -25.50
CA GLU A 358 -32.06 7.72 -26.37
C GLU A 358 -32.46 6.73 -27.48
N ASP A 359 -31.49 6.05 -28.10
CA ASP A 359 -31.75 4.99 -29.09
C ASP A 359 -32.46 3.77 -28.47
N ILE A 360 -32.09 3.34 -27.25
CA ILE A 360 -32.81 2.28 -26.53
C ILE A 360 -34.26 2.69 -26.26
N VAL A 361 -34.50 3.88 -25.71
CA VAL A 361 -35.85 4.35 -25.36
C VAL A 361 -36.73 4.48 -26.59
N LYS A 362 -36.19 5.00 -27.69
CA LYS A 362 -36.89 5.08 -28.99
C LYS A 362 -37.21 3.70 -29.55
N ASN A 363 -36.30 2.73 -29.45
CA ASN A 363 -36.56 1.35 -29.87
C ASN A 363 -37.63 0.69 -28.97
N ASP A 364 -37.60 0.92 -27.66
CA ASP A 364 -38.61 0.43 -26.72
C ASP A 364 -40.00 1.04 -26.98
N GLU A 365 -40.09 2.33 -27.35
CA GLU A 365 -41.35 2.96 -27.80
C GLU A 365 -41.90 2.29 -29.07
N GLU A 366 -41.05 2.01 -30.06
CA GLU A 366 -41.44 1.28 -31.28
C GLU A 366 -41.90 -0.15 -30.96
N ILE A 367 -41.17 -0.89 -30.11
CA ILE A 367 -41.56 -2.23 -29.69
C ILE A 367 -42.88 -2.21 -28.90
N ALA A 368 -43.09 -1.21 -28.04
CA ALA A 368 -44.36 -1.04 -27.31
C ALA A 368 -45.54 -0.82 -28.27
N ASN A 369 -45.34 -0.06 -29.36
CA ASN A 369 -46.34 0.09 -30.42
C ASN A 369 -46.63 -1.25 -31.14
N ILE A 370 -45.61 -2.06 -31.41
CA ILE A 370 -45.77 -3.41 -31.99
C ILE A 370 -46.57 -4.31 -31.04
N LEU A 371 -46.20 -4.38 -29.76
CA LEU A 371 -46.92 -5.15 -28.73
C LEU A 371 -48.38 -4.70 -28.64
N GLN A 372 -48.65 -3.39 -28.66
CA GLN A 372 -50.02 -2.85 -28.65
C GLN A 372 -50.82 -3.27 -29.89
N LYS A 373 -50.27 -3.14 -31.10
CA LYS A 373 -50.92 -3.58 -32.35
C LYS A 373 -51.23 -5.08 -32.34
N LEU A 374 -50.30 -5.90 -31.84
CA LEU A 374 -50.48 -7.35 -31.70
C LEU A 374 -51.45 -7.75 -30.57
N GLY A 375 -51.91 -6.81 -29.75
CA GLY A 375 -52.82 -7.07 -28.62
C GLY A 375 -52.14 -7.67 -27.39
N ILE A 376 -50.82 -7.53 -27.26
CA ILE A 376 -50.02 -8.09 -26.17
C ILE A 376 -49.86 -7.05 -25.06
N VAL A 377 -50.44 -7.30 -23.88
CA VAL A 377 -50.39 -6.37 -22.75
C VAL A 377 -49.29 -6.77 -21.76
N ARG A 378 -48.06 -6.27 -21.99
CA ARG A 378 -46.92 -6.32 -21.08
C ARG A 378 -45.88 -5.27 -21.45
N MET A 379 -44.90 -5.04 -20.58
CA MET A 379 -43.71 -4.24 -20.93
C MET A 379 -42.81 -4.97 -21.93
N VAL A 380 -42.00 -4.19 -22.65
CA VAL A 380 -40.89 -4.66 -23.49
C VAL A 380 -39.91 -5.49 -22.65
N ASN A 381 -39.44 -6.61 -23.18
CA ASN A 381 -38.42 -7.45 -22.55
C ASN A 381 -37.19 -7.62 -23.47
N SER A 382 -36.12 -8.27 -22.98
CA SER A 382 -34.89 -8.45 -23.77
C SER A 382 -35.14 -9.21 -25.08
N GLN A 383 -35.97 -10.26 -25.07
CA GLN A 383 -36.34 -11.01 -26.26
C GLN A 383 -37.01 -10.16 -27.35
N ASP A 384 -37.88 -9.20 -26.96
CA ASP A 384 -38.47 -8.28 -27.94
C ASP A 384 -37.43 -7.33 -28.55
N ARG A 385 -36.47 -6.86 -27.73
CA ARG A 385 -35.35 -6.02 -28.19
C ARG A 385 -34.42 -6.78 -29.12
N MET A 386 -34.10 -8.04 -28.81
CA MET A 386 -33.36 -8.93 -29.70
C MET A 386 -34.07 -9.08 -31.05
N PHE A 387 -35.36 -9.40 -31.03
CA PHE A 387 -36.16 -9.51 -32.26
C PHE A 387 -36.16 -8.22 -33.06
N TYR A 388 -36.48 -7.08 -32.45
CA TYR A 388 -36.52 -5.78 -33.12
C TYR A 388 -35.14 -5.38 -33.69
N LYS A 389 -34.06 -5.61 -32.93
CA LYS A 389 -32.69 -5.41 -33.41
C LYS A 389 -32.41 -6.25 -34.66
N THR A 390 -32.73 -7.54 -34.61
CA THR A 390 -32.57 -8.46 -35.73
C THR A 390 -33.36 -8.02 -36.96
N TRP A 391 -34.62 -7.59 -36.80
CA TRP A 391 -35.46 -7.16 -37.93
C TRP A 391 -34.93 -5.87 -38.57
N MET A 392 -34.63 -4.85 -37.77
CA MET A 392 -34.34 -3.50 -38.26
C MET A 392 -32.88 -3.27 -38.66
N TYR A 393 -31.92 -3.91 -37.98
CA TYR A 393 -30.48 -3.64 -38.16
C TYR A 393 -29.77 -4.78 -38.89
N ASP A 394 -30.04 -6.04 -38.52
CA ASP A 394 -29.36 -7.20 -39.11
C ASP A 394 -30.01 -7.59 -40.45
N TRP A 395 -31.33 -7.79 -40.48
CA TRP A 395 -32.11 -8.14 -41.69
C TRP A 395 -32.53 -6.92 -42.52
N LYS A 396 -32.48 -5.72 -41.92
CA LYS A 396 -32.81 -4.43 -42.57
C LYS A 396 -34.19 -4.41 -43.23
N ILE A 397 -35.17 -4.98 -42.55
CA ILE A 397 -36.55 -5.02 -43.01
C ILE A 397 -37.11 -3.60 -43.07
N SER A 398 -37.74 -3.25 -44.19
CA SER A 398 -38.35 -1.94 -44.39
C SER A 398 -39.57 -1.77 -43.49
N ARG A 399 -39.83 -0.54 -43.04
CA ARG A 399 -40.97 -0.27 -42.14
C ARG A 399 -42.30 -0.69 -42.74
N GLU A 400 -42.49 -0.47 -44.05
CA GLU A 400 -43.70 -0.90 -44.79
C GLU A 400 -43.90 -2.43 -44.76
N LEU A 401 -42.82 -3.20 -44.86
CA LEU A 401 -42.87 -4.67 -44.81
C LEU A 401 -43.09 -5.19 -43.37
N LEU A 402 -42.54 -4.49 -42.38
CA LEU A 402 -42.79 -4.76 -40.96
C LEU A 402 -44.26 -4.47 -40.60
N ASP A 403 -44.80 -3.29 -40.94
CA ASP A 403 -46.21 -2.93 -40.70
C ASP A 403 -47.17 -3.95 -41.36
N PHE A 404 -46.87 -4.43 -42.58
CA PHE A 404 -47.65 -5.50 -43.23
C PHE A 404 -47.55 -6.85 -42.50
N ALA A 405 -46.36 -7.22 -42.01
CA ALA A 405 -46.17 -8.44 -41.24
C ALA A 405 -46.91 -8.40 -39.89
N GLU A 406 -46.95 -7.24 -39.24
CA GLU A 406 -47.72 -7.01 -38.01
C GLU A 406 -49.22 -7.21 -38.23
N GLU A 407 -49.79 -6.64 -39.31
CA GLU A 407 -51.20 -6.84 -39.68
C GLU A 407 -51.54 -8.33 -39.82
N LEU A 408 -50.69 -9.11 -40.52
CA LEU A 408 -50.86 -10.56 -40.70
C LEU A 408 -50.70 -11.37 -39.40
N SER A 409 -49.87 -10.87 -38.47
CA SER A 409 -49.56 -11.52 -37.19
C SER A 409 -50.60 -11.23 -36.11
N THR A 410 -51.39 -10.16 -36.29
CA THR A 410 -52.41 -9.73 -35.34
C THR A 410 -53.43 -10.86 -35.11
N LYS A 411 -53.64 -11.24 -33.84
CA LYS A 411 -54.59 -12.29 -33.36
C LYS A 411 -54.28 -13.73 -33.79
N LYS A 412 -53.08 -13.98 -34.30
CA LYS A 412 -52.53 -15.34 -34.38
C LYS A 412 -52.22 -15.85 -32.96
N TYR A 413 -52.14 -17.16 -32.78
CA TYR A 413 -51.63 -17.74 -31.54
C TYR A 413 -50.14 -17.37 -31.38
N MET A 414 -49.76 -16.86 -30.21
CA MET A 414 -48.42 -16.32 -29.92
C MET A 414 -47.95 -15.28 -30.96
N PRO A 415 -48.59 -14.08 -31.02
CA PRO A 415 -48.41 -13.13 -32.13
C PRO A 415 -46.96 -12.68 -32.35
N MET A 416 -46.17 -12.45 -31.29
CA MET A 416 -44.78 -11.99 -31.40
C MET A 416 -43.86 -13.06 -32.00
N GLN A 417 -44.05 -14.32 -31.60
CA GLN A 417 -43.33 -15.47 -32.15
C GLN A 417 -43.74 -15.73 -33.61
N TYR A 418 -45.03 -15.56 -33.94
CA TYR A 418 -45.52 -15.65 -35.31
C TYR A 418 -44.92 -14.54 -36.20
N LEU A 419 -44.88 -13.29 -35.71
CA LEU A 419 -44.26 -12.16 -36.40
C LEU A 419 -42.77 -12.42 -36.66
N ASN A 420 -42.01 -12.85 -35.65
CA ASN A 420 -40.60 -13.18 -35.82
C ASN A 420 -40.39 -14.29 -36.87
N LYS A 421 -41.23 -15.33 -36.85
CA LYS A 421 -41.18 -16.40 -37.86
C LYS A 421 -41.45 -15.87 -39.26
N LEU A 422 -42.48 -15.04 -39.43
CA LEU A 422 -42.87 -14.47 -40.72
C LEU A 422 -41.77 -13.59 -41.32
N LEU A 423 -41.19 -12.71 -40.48
CA LEU A 423 -40.08 -11.85 -40.88
C LEU A 423 -38.80 -12.64 -41.19
N SER A 424 -38.53 -13.72 -40.45
CA SER A 424 -37.45 -14.67 -40.77
C SER A 424 -37.66 -15.35 -42.12
N GLU A 425 -38.89 -15.79 -42.42
CA GLU A 425 -39.22 -16.36 -43.74
C GLU A 425 -39.07 -15.32 -44.87
N TYR A 426 -39.42 -14.06 -44.65
CA TYR A 426 -39.18 -12.98 -45.62
C TYR A 426 -37.69 -12.78 -45.88
N HIS A 427 -36.88 -12.70 -44.81
CA HIS A 427 -35.43 -12.55 -44.94
C HIS A 427 -34.78 -13.74 -45.69
N ILE A 428 -35.09 -14.98 -45.29
CA ILE A 428 -34.57 -16.21 -45.94
C ILE A 428 -34.94 -16.27 -47.43
N LYS A 429 -36.13 -15.78 -47.80
CA LYS A 429 -36.62 -15.75 -49.19
C LYS A 429 -36.23 -14.47 -49.94
N ASN A 430 -35.41 -13.59 -49.34
CA ASN A 430 -34.98 -12.29 -49.89
C ASN A 430 -36.15 -11.36 -50.31
N ILE A 431 -37.24 -11.39 -49.54
CA ILE A 431 -38.42 -10.55 -49.76
C ILE A 431 -38.20 -9.19 -49.09
N SER A 432 -38.17 -8.13 -49.89
CA SER A 432 -37.93 -6.75 -49.46
C SER A 432 -39.10 -5.80 -49.73
N THR A 433 -40.15 -6.26 -50.42
CA THR A 433 -41.33 -5.46 -50.78
C THR A 433 -42.62 -6.11 -50.29
N VAL A 434 -43.62 -5.26 -50.01
CA VAL A 434 -44.96 -5.70 -49.59
C VAL A 434 -45.66 -6.51 -50.71
N ASP A 435 -45.42 -6.20 -51.98
CA ASP A 435 -46.06 -6.90 -53.09
C ASP A 435 -45.48 -8.30 -53.34
N ASP A 436 -44.20 -8.53 -53.03
CA ASP A 436 -43.62 -9.88 -53.02
C ASP A 436 -44.09 -10.69 -51.80
N ALA A 437 -44.28 -10.03 -50.65
CA ALA A 437 -44.89 -10.67 -49.47
C ALA A 437 -46.35 -11.10 -49.70
N LYS A 438 -47.16 -10.28 -50.38
CA LYS A 438 -48.55 -10.62 -50.76
C LYS A 438 -48.67 -11.84 -51.68
N LYS A 439 -47.69 -12.08 -52.56
CA LYS A 439 -47.65 -13.30 -53.41
C LYS A 439 -47.48 -14.58 -52.58
N LEU A 440 -46.97 -14.46 -51.36
CA LEU A 440 -46.73 -15.56 -50.44
C LEU A 440 -47.94 -15.84 -49.51
N SER A 441 -48.79 -14.84 -49.27
CA SER A 441 -49.91 -14.92 -48.32
C SER A 441 -51.20 -15.55 -48.88
N LEU A 442 -51.12 -16.40 -49.90
CA LEU A 442 -52.29 -17.02 -50.54
C LEU A 442 -52.90 -18.19 -49.74
N ASP A 443 -52.28 -18.63 -48.65
CA ASP A 443 -52.78 -19.70 -47.77
C ASP A 443 -53.03 -19.25 -46.31
N SER A 444 -54.27 -19.44 -45.86
CA SER A 444 -54.82 -19.38 -44.48
C SER A 444 -55.11 -18.02 -43.82
N SER A 445 -56.30 -17.92 -43.20
CA SER A 445 -57.05 -16.67 -43.00
C SER A 445 -57.48 -16.35 -41.54
N ASN A 446 -57.78 -15.06 -41.30
CA ASN A 446 -58.70 -14.42 -40.32
C ASN A 446 -58.47 -14.46 -38.78
N VAL A 447 -58.61 -13.27 -38.11
CA VAL A 447 -59.73 -12.83 -37.20
C VAL A 447 -59.50 -11.38 -36.60
N VAL A 448 -60.53 -10.71 -36.05
CA VAL A 448 -60.68 -9.24 -35.73
C VAL A 448 -60.99 -8.99 -34.22
N VAL A 449 -60.55 -7.94 -33.46
CA VAL A 449 -61.03 -6.52 -33.25
C VAL A 449 -59.89 -5.56 -32.71
N ASN A 450 -60.18 -4.29 -32.39
CA ASN A 450 -59.35 -3.09 -32.02
C ASN A 450 -59.05 -2.93 -30.48
N ASP A 451 -58.60 -1.80 -29.84
CA ASP A 451 -58.38 -0.35 -30.18
C ASP A 451 -57.47 0.40 -29.15
N LYS A 452 -56.77 1.50 -29.57
CA LYS A 452 -56.31 2.79 -28.92
C LYS A 452 -56.01 2.90 -27.37
N LYS A 453 -55.15 3.80 -26.83
CA LYS A 453 -54.73 5.18 -27.21
C LYS A 453 -53.54 5.77 -26.37
N SER A 454 -52.78 6.72 -26.97
CA SER A 454 -52.11 7.93 -26.40
C SER A 454 -51.02 7.88 -25.29
N ALA A 455 -49.96 8.69 -25.47
CA ALA A 455 -49.13 9.30 -24.41
C ALA A 455 -48.39 10.59 -24.90
N GLN A 456 -47.82 11.39 -23.98
CA GLN A 456 -46.79 12.41 -24.26
C GLN A 456 -45.83 12.59 -23.06
N LYS A 457 -44.51 12.49 -23.36
CA LYS A 457 -43.30 12.93 -22.61
C LYS A 457 -43.05 12.42 -21.17
N ARG A 458 -41.78 12.09 -20.89
CA ARG A 458 -41.33 11.23 -19.77
C ARG A 458 -40.06 11.72 -19.05
N ASP A 459 -39.93 11.33 -17.79
CA ASP A 459 -38.66 11.14 -17.05
C ASP A 459 -38.20 9.68 -17.21
N TYR A 460 -36.90 9.40 -17.16
CA TYR A 460 -36.41 8.03 -17.34
C TYR A 460 -36.75 7.10 -16.16
N GLU A 461 -37.52 6.04 -16.44
CA GLU A 461 -38.01 5.09 -15.44
C GLU A 461 -36.98 3.99 -15.11
N LYS A 462 -37.15 3.30 -13.97
CA LYS A 462 -36.25 2.20 -13.56
C LYS A 462 -36.11 1.13 -14.66
N GLN A 463 -37.21 0.82 -15.36
CA GLN A 463 -37.23 -0.20 -16.41
C GLN A 463 -36.36 0.17 -17.61
N GLU A 464 -36.32 1.45 -17.99
CA GLU A 464 -35.50 1.96 -19.10
C GLU A 464 -33.99 1.90 -18.75
N LEU A 465 -33.65 2.02 -17.45
CA LEU A 465 -32.30 1.83 -16.95
C LEU A 465 -31.91 0.36 -16.84
N ASP A 466 -32.84 -0.52 -16.43
CA ASP A 466 -32.61 -1.96 -16.43
C ASP A 466 -32.33 -2.45 -17.87
N SER A 467 -32.97 -1.86 -18.91
CA SER A 467 -32.64 -2.07 -20.33
C SER A 467 -31.17 -1.85 -20.68
N LEU A 468 -30.51 -0.84 -20.08
CA LEU A 468 -29.11 -0.53 -20.35
C LEU A 468 -28.19 -1.68 -19.94
N PHE A 469 -28.49 -2.35 -18.83
CA PHE A 469 -27.65 -3.44 -18.33
C PHE A 469 -28.07 -4.80 -18.90
N ASP A 470 -29.37 -5.02 -19.11
CA ASP A 470 -29.91 -6.27 -19.68
C ASP A 470 -29.56 -6.44 -21.18
N SER A 471 -29.54 -5.35 -21.97
CA SER A 471 -29.15 -5.43 -23.40
C SER A 471 -27.67 -5.76 -23.64
N ILE A 472 -26.88 -5.82 -22.57
CA ILE A 472 -25.42 -5.90 -22.60
C ILE A 472 -24.91 -7.27 -22.11
N THR A 473 -25.65 -7.97 -21.24
CA THR A 473 -25.32 -9.34 -20.83
C THR A 473 -25.51 -10.36 -21.96
N GLU A 474 -26.29 -10.03 -22.99
CA GLU A 474 -26.59 -10.87 -24.14
C GLU A 474 -25.59 -10.72 -25.31
N ILE A 475 -24.51 -9.94 -25.15
CA ILE A 475 -23.42 -9.82 -26.14
C ILE A 475 -22.30 -10.83 -25.83
N GLU A 476 -22.62 -12.11 -25.96
CA GLU A 476 -21.60 -13.12 -26.30
C GLU A 476 -21.31 -13.03 -27.81
N ILE A 477 -20.02 -13.03 -28.17
CA ILE A 477 -19.50 -13.21 -29.53
C ILE A 477 -18.66 -14.49 -29.53
#